data_AF-A0AAU3BCR6-F1
#
_entry.id   AF-A0AAU3BCR6-F1
#
_cell.length_a   1.000
_cell.length_b   1.000
_cell.length_c   1.000
_cell.angle_alpha   90.00
_cell.angle_beta   90.00
_cell.angle_gamma   90.00
#
_symmetry.space_group_name_H-M   'P 1'
#
loop_
_entity.id
_entity.type
_entity.pdbx_description
1 polymer ?
#
loop_
_entity_poly.entity_id
_entity_poly.type
_entity_poly.pdbx_seq_one_letter_code
_entity_poly.pdbx_strand_id
1 'polypeptide(L)'
;MSPTDRFDDDDYPAYTMGRAAELIGATPAFLRAIGEAGLITPLRSEGGHRRYSANQLRVAARARDLVDQGTPVEAACRIVTLEDCLDEALRINAELRGSTPQDA
;
A
#
# COMPACT_ATOMS: atom_id res chain seq x y z
N MET A 1 21.57 9.50 9.85
CA MET A 1 20.67 9.19 8.72
C MET A 1 20.94 10.24 7.66
N SER A 2 21.47 9.82 6.52
CA SER A 2 21.86 10.76 5.45
C SER A 2 20.60 11.24 4.70
N PRO A 3 20.60 12.44 4.11
CA PRO A 3 19.44 12.94 3.37
C PRO A 3 19.01 12.02 2.21
N THR A 4 19.96 11.26 1.64
CA THR A 4 19.76 10.27 0.58
C THR A 4 19.01 9.01 1.03
N ASP A 5 19.16 8.58 2.29
CA ASP A 5 18.48 7.36 2.82
C ASP A 5 16.94 7.48 2.76
N ARG A 6 16.40 8.71 2.77
CA ARG A 6 14.95 8.96 2.72
C ARG A 6 14.36 8.82 1.32
N PHE A 7 15.19 8.84 0.28
CA PHE A 7 14.74 8.68 -1.11
C PHE A 7 14.60 7.22 -1.51
N ASP A 8 15.35 6.33 -0.87
CA ASP A 8 15.27 4.88 -1.06
C ASP A 8 14.27 4.22 -0.07
N ASP A 9 13.77 5.00 0.89
CA ASP A 9 12.72 4.56 1.82
C ASP A 9 11.34 4.67 1.14
N ASP A 10 10.89 3.53 0.61
CA ASP A 10 9.58 3.39 -0.03
C ASP A 10 8.39 3.71 0.89
N ASP A 11 8.61 3.70 2.21
CA ASP A 11 7.61 4.06 3.22
C ASP A 11 7.68 5.53 3.63
N TYR A 12 8.66 6.30 3.12
CA TYR A 12 8.74 7.73 3.35
C TYR A 12 7.54 8.47 2.69
N PRO A 13 6.75 9.26 3.45
CA PRO A 13 5.51 9.85 2.96
C PRO A 13 5.76 11.14 2.16
N ALA A 14 6.40 11.00 1.00
CA ALA A 14 6.81 12.10 0.13
C ALA A 14 5.65 12.76 -0.64
N TYR A 15 4.59 12.00 -0.95
CA TYR A 15 3.59 12.42 -1.92
C TYR A 15 2.40 13.12 -1.28
N THR A 16 2.01 14.28 -1.81
CA THR A 16 0.77 14.97 -1.41
C THR A 16 -0.44 14.34 -2.10
N MET A 17 -1.64 14.60 -1.58
CA MET A 17 -2.91 14.12 -2.14
C MET A 17 -3.05 14.30 -3.66
N GLY A 18 -2.81 15.50 -4.18
CA GLY A 18 -2.97 15.80 -5.60
C GLY A 18 -1.95 15.04 -6.44
N ARG A 19 -0.69 15.03 -6.00
CA ARG A 19 0.39 14.31 -6.71
C ARG A 19 0.19 12.81 -6.68
N ALA A 20 -0.24 12.27 -5.54
CA ALA A 20 -0.60 10.87 -5.38
C ALA A 20 -1.71 10.46 -6.37
N ALA A 21 -2.78 11.25 -6.47
CA ALA A 21 -3.90 10.98 -7.36
C ALA A 21 -3.46 10.97 -8.84
N GLU A 22 -2.65 11.95 -9.24
CA GLU A 22 -2.09 12.04 -10.59
C GLU A 22 -1.20 10.84 -10.93
N LEU A 23 -0.32 10.43 -10.01
CA LEU A 23 0.63 9.33 -10.23
C LEU A 23 -0.05 7.99 -10.49
N ILE A 24 -1.19 7.73 -9.83
CA ILE A 24 -1.93 6.47 -9.99
C ILE A 24 -3.11 6.59 -10.97
N GLY A 25 -3.25 7.73 -11.65
CA GLY A 25 -4.37 7.97 -12.57
C GLY A 25 -5.75 7.94 -11.90
N ALA A 26 -5.83 8.27 -10.61
CA ALA A 26 -7.06 8.24 -9.83
C ALA A 26 -7.51 9.64 -9.39
N THR A 27 -8.65 9.71 -8.71
CA THR A 27 -9.17 10.96 -8.15
C THR A 27 -8.80 11.10 -6.68
N PRO A 28 -8.73 12.34 -6.14
CA PRO A 28 -8.62 12.53 -4.71
C PRO A 28 -9.79 11.91 -3.91
N ALA A 29 -10.97 11.78 -4.52
CA ALA A 29 -12.09 11.09 -3.89
C ALA A 29 -11.80 9.59 -3.71
N PHE A 30 -11.22 8.95 -4.73
CA PHE A 30 -10.82 7.53 -4.67
C PHE A 30 -9.80 7.27 -3.54
N LEU A 31 -8.73 8.08 -3.48
CA LEU A 31 -7.72 7.97 -2.42
C LEU A 31 -8.28 8.18 -0.99
N ARG A 32 -9.37 8.95 -0.85
CA ARG A 32 -10.09 9.07 0.43
C ARG A 32 -10.89 7.81 0.73
N ALA A 33 -11.65 7.31 -0.25
CA ALA A 33 -12.48 6.11 -0.11
C ALA A 33 -11.66 4.87 0.28
N ILE A 34 -10.51 4.63 -0.37
CA ILE A 34 -9.64 3.50 -0.01
C ILE A 34 -9.02 3.67 1.39
N GLY A 35 -8.75 4.91 1.80
CA GLY A 35 -8.24 5.20 3.15
C GLY A 35 -9.32 5.03 4.22
N GLU A 36 -10.57 5.34 3.92
CA GLU A 36 -11.72 5.08 4.79
C GLU A 36 -12.04 3.59 4.88
N ALA A 37 -11.86 2.85 3.79
CA ALA A 37 -11.96 1.39 3.76
C ALA A 37 -10.77 0.68 4.44
N GLY A 38 -9.78 1.41 4.95
CA GLY A 38 -8.66 0.87 5.72
C GLY A 38 -7.54 0.24 4.90
N LEU A 39 -7.55 0.35 3.56
CA LEU A 39 -6.49 -0.21 2.72
C LEU A 39 -5.16 0.52 2.91
N ILE A 40 -5.21 1.84 3.12
CA ILE A 40 -4.02 2.66 3.37
C ILE A 40 -4.26 3.65 4.51
N THR A 41 -3.22 3.86 5.32
CA THR A 41 -3.25 4.84 6.42
C THR A 41 -2.26 5.97 6.12
N PRO A 42 -2.69 7.07 5.48
CA PRO A 42 -1.78 8.15 5.15
C PRO A 42 -1.28 8.87 6.40
N LEU A 43 0.00 9.26 6.40
CA LEU A 43 0.51 10.16 7.41
C LEU A 43 -0.13 11.54 7.24
N ARG A 44 -0.29 12.28 8.33
CA ARG A 44 -0.68 13.69 8.27
C ARG A 44 0.54 14.56 8.55
N SER A 45 0.81 15.52 7.67
CA SER A 45 1.80 16.57 7.96
C SER A 45 1.34 17.45 9.13
N GLU A 46 2.22 18.28 9.67
CA GLU A 46 1.87 19.27 10.72
C GLU A 46 0.69 20.17 10.32
N GLY A 47 0.59 20.54 9.03
CA GLY A 47 -0.56 21.29 8.49
C GLY A 47 -1.83 20.47 8.24
N GLY A 48 -1.91 19.20 8.69
CA GLY A 48 -3.08 18.34 8.58
C GLY A 48 -3.31 17.67 7.20
N HIS A 49 -2.50 17.98 6.19
CA HIS A 49 -2.59 17.37 4.87
C HIS A 49 -2.14 15.91 4.84
N ARG A 50 -2.88 15.08 4.10
CA ARG A 50 -2.53 13.67 3.88
C ARG A 50 -1.25 13.58 3.04
N ARG A 51 -0.36 12.68 3.48
CA ARG A 51 0.91 12.34 2.85
C ARG A 51 0.96 10.83 2.64
N TYR A 52 1.43 10.44 1.46
CA TYR A 52 1.45 9.06 1.00
C TYR A 52 2.88 8.63 0.70
N SER A 53 3.20 7.38 1.03
CA SER A 53 4.46 6.74 0.66
C SER A 53 4.38 6.10 -0.72
N ALA A 54 5.52 5.76 -1.32
CA ALA A 54 5.55 5.07 -2.61
C ALA A 54 4.85 3.71 -2.52
N ASN A 55 5.09 2.98 -1.42
CA ASN A 55 4.45 1.70 -1.14
C ASN A 55 2.90 1.82 -1.09
N GLN A 56 2.38 2.83 -0.39
CA GLN A 56 0.94 3.08 -0.32
C GLN A 56 0.33 3.39 -1.70
N LEU A 57 1.06 4.07 -2.58
CA LEU A 57 0.58 4.34 -3.94
C LEU A 57 0.54 3.07 -4.80
N ARG A 58 1.49 2.13 -4.63
CA ARG A 58 1.44 0.83 -5.33
C ARG A 58 0.21 0.02 -4.91
N VAL A 59 -0.06 -0.03 -3.61
CA VAL A 59 -1.25 -0.70 -3.07
C VAL A 59 -2.54 -0.04 -3.61
N ALA A 60 -2.59 1.30 -3.62
CA ALA A 60 -3.72 2.04 -4.17
C ALA A 60 -3.94 1.81 -5.67
N ALA A 61 -2.85 1.67 -6.45
CA ALA A 61 -2.93 1.37 -7.88
C ALA A 61 -3.54 -0.02 -8.15
N ARG A 62 -3.15 -1.06 -7.38
CA ARG A 62 -3.77 -2.39 -7.52
C ARG A 62 -5.27 -2.36 -7.22
N ALA A 63 -5.67 -1.66 -6.16
CA ALA A 63 -7.10 -1.49 -5.86
C ALA A 63 -7.83 -0.70 -6.96
N ARG A 64 -7.16 0.26 -7.59
CA ARG A 64 -7.70 1.03 -8.71
C ARG A 64 -7.99 0.12 -9.91
N ASP A 65 -7.06 -0.76 -10.26
CA ASP A 65 -7.21 -1.69 -11.37
C ASP A 65 -8.43 -2.61 -11.18
N LEU A 66 -8.66 -3.11 -9.95
CA LEU A 66 -9.84 -3.91 -9.62
C LEU A 66 -11.14 -3.11 -9.76
N VAL A 67 -11.12 -1.84 -9.35
CA VAL A 67 -12.28 -0.95 -9.46
C VAL A 67 -12.59 -0.62 -10.92
N ASP A 68 -11.56 -0.44 -11.75
CA ASP A 68 -11.73 -0.21 -13.19
C ASP A 68 -12.29 -1.46 -13.91
N GLN A 69 -12.10 -2.65 -13.35
CA GLN A 69 -12.75 -3.90 -13.79
C GLN A 69 -14.20 -4.04 -13.29
N GLY A 70 -14.74 -3.06 -12.56
CA GLY A 70 -16.11 -3.05 -12.04
C GLY A 70 -16.26 -3.57 -10.61
N THR A 71 -15.17 -3.84 -9.90
CA THR A 71 -15.21 -4.25 -8.49
C THR A 71 -15.57 -3.05 -7.60
N PRO A 72 -16.50 -3.19 -6.64
CA PRO A 72 -16.73 -2.13 -5.65
C PRO A 72 -15.47 -1.80 -4.85
N VAL A 73 -15.26 -0.54 -4.49
CA VAL A 73 -14.04 -0.07 -3.78
C VAL A 73 -13.78 -0.88 -2.51
N GLU A 74 -14.80 -1.14 -1.69
CA GLU A 74 -14.65 -1.95 -0.46
C GLU A 74 -14.19 -3.38 -0.75
N ALA A 75 -14.72 -3.99 -1.81
CA ALA A 75 -14.32 -5.34 -2.22
C ALA A 75 -12.89 -5.34 -2.76
N ALA A 76 -12.52 -4.36 -3.59
CA ALA A 76 -11.16 -4.19 -4.08
C ALA A 76 -10.15 -4.01 -2.94
N CYS A 77 -10.48 -3.17 -1.94
CA CYS A 77 -9.66 -3.01 -0.75
C CYS A 77 -9.45 -4.33 -0.01
N ARG A 78 -10.54 -5.08 0.23
CA ARG A 78 -10.47 -6.37 0.93
C ARG A 78 -9.65 -7.40 0.15
N ILE A 79 -9.79 -7.44 -1.17
CA ILE A 79 -9.01 -8.35 -2.02
C ILE A 79 -7.52 -8.04 -1.87
N VAL A 80 -7.11 -6.79 -2.06
CA VAL A 80 -5.69 -6.41 -1.98
C VAL A 80 -5.12 -6.67 -0.59
N THR A 81 -5.87 -6.37 0.48
CA THR A 81 -5.41 -6.70 1.84
C THR A 81 -5.21 -8.20 2.03
N LEU A 82 -6.11 -9.03 1.52
CA LEU A 82 -5.99 -10.49 1.63
C LEU A 82 -4.83 -11.04 0.80
N GLU A 83 -4.59 -10.49 -0.38
CA GLU A 83 -3.42 -10.82 -1.21
C GLU A 83 -2.12 -10.50 -0.47
N ASP A 84 -2.01 -9.33 0.14
CA ASP A 84 -0.82 -8.94 0.91
C ASP A 84 -0.61 -9.83 2.15
N CYS A 85 -1.68 -10.17 2.87
CA CYS A 85 -1.61 -11.11 4.00
C CYS A 85 -1.22 -12.53 3.55
N LEU A 86 -1.69 -12.97 2.39
CA LEU A 86 -1.37 -14.27 1.82
C LEU A 86 0.10 -14.34 1.42
N ASP A 87 0.60 -13.32 0.72
CA ASP A 87 2.00 -13.25 0.30
C ASP A 87 2.95 -13.28 1.50
N GLU A 88 2.61 -12.54 2.57
CA GLU A 88 3.39 -12.56 3.81
C GLU A 88 3.35 -13.93 4.51
N ALA A 89 2.16 -14.54 4.61
CA ALA A 89 2.03 -15.88 5.18
C ALA A 89 2.82 -16.93 4.38
N LEU A 90 2.83 -16.83 3.04
CA LEU A 90 3.59 -17.73 2.18
C LEU A 90 5.10 -17.52 2.35
N ARG A 91 5.55 -16.27 2.48
CA ARG A 91 6.96 -15.94 2.76
C ARG A 91 7.42 -16.54 4.09
N ILE A 92 6.69 -16.29 5.17
CA ILE A 92 6.98 -16.85 6.50
C ILE A 92 7.00 -18.37 6.45
N ASN A 93 6.03 -19.00 5.78
CA ASN A 93 5.99 -20.45 5.64
C ASN A 93 7.22 -21.00 4.87
N ALA A 94 7.67 -20.31 3.83
CA ALA A 94 8.87 -20.70 3.09
C ALA A 94 10.13 -20.60 3.96
N GLU A 95 10.25 -19.53 4.75
CA GLU A 95 11.34 -19.35 5.72
C GLU A 95 11.36 -20.45 6.78
N LEU A 96 10.20 -20.76 7.38
CA LEU A 96 10.07 -21.83 8.39
C LEU A 96 10.39 -23.21 7.82
N ARG A 97 9.94 -23.50 6.58
CA ARG A 97 10.27 -24.75 5.90
C ARG A 97 11.75 -24.84 5.54
N GLY A 98 12.39 -23.72 5.18
CA GLY A 98 13.83 -23.65 4.96
C GLY A 98 14.65 -23.74 6.24
N SER A 99 14.10 -23.33 7.39
CA SER A 99 14.76 -23.39 8.70
C SER A 99 14.52 -24.69 9.46
N THR A 100 13.73 -25.62 8.92
CA THR A 100 13.56 -26.95 9.53
C THR A 100 14.84 -27.74 9.24
N PRO A 101 15.68 -28.08 10.24
CA PRO A 101 16.78 -28.99 10.02
C PRO A 101 16.17 -30.34 9.71
N GLN A 102 16.22 -30.72 8.44
CA GLN A 102 15.94 -32.07 7.99
C GLN A 102 17.18 -32.90 8.31
N ASP A 103 17.48 -33.12 9.60
CA ASP A 103 18.48 -34.06 10.12
C ASP A 103 18.33 -34.20 11.65
N ALA A 104 17.53 -35.18 12.08
CA ALA A 104 17.66 -35.92 13.34
C ALA A 104 16.83 -37.22 13.29
#